data_AF-A0A2D4P5S7-F1
#
_entry.id   AF-A0A2D4P5S7-F1
#
_cell.length_a   1.000
_cell.length_b   1.000
_cell.length_c   1.000
_cell.angle_alpha   90.00
_cell.angle_beta   90.00
_cell.angle_gamma   90.00
#
_symmetry.space_group_name_H-M   'P 1'
#
loop_
_entity.id
_entity.type
_entity.pdbx_description
1 polymer ?
#
loop_
_entity_poly.entity_id
_entity_poly.type
_entity_poly.pdbx_seq_one_letter_code
_entity_poly.pdbx_strand_id
1 'polypeptide(L)'
;IQEFMNYFHALECGYREIPYHNRIHATDVLHAVWYLSSQPIPGLPTMINDHGSASDSDSDNGISHGHLGYVLSKTYTPTDDNYGCLAGNIPSLELMALYVAAAMHDYDHPGRTNAFLVATSAPQAVLYNDRSVLENHHAAAAWNLFMSRPEYNFLIHLDHVEFKHFRFLVIEAILATDLKKHFDFVAKLNAKVNDDAGIDWTNENDRLLVCQMCIKLADINGPAKYKDLHLKWTDGIVNEFYEQVRRYNCCEQLFFFNCLM
;
A
#
# COMPACT_ATOMS: atom_id res chain seq x y z
N ILE A 1 13.01 -6.80 -16.46
CA ILE A 1 11.72 -7.56 -16.50
C ILE A 1 11.86 -8.90 -15.80
N GLN A 2 12.94 -9.67 -16.05
CA GLN A 2 13.14 -10.97 -15.40
C GLN A 2 13.15 -10.87 -13.87
N GLU A 3 13.94 -9.95 -13.31
CA GLU A 3 14.09 -9.75 -11.86
C GLU A 3 12.78 -9.31 -11.21
N PHE A 4 12.01 -8.47 -11.92
CA PHE A 4 10.69 -8.03 -11.51
C PHE A 4 9.74 -9.24 -11.37
N MET A 5 9.65 -10.06 -12.41
CA MET A 5 8.80 -11.25 -12.38
C MET A 5 9.27 -12.26 -11.33
N ASN A 6 10.57 -12.46 -11.19
CA ASN A 6 11.14 -13.36 -10.17
C ASN A 6 10.72 -12.95 -8.76
N TYR A 7 10.85 -11.65 -8.45
CA TYR A 7 10.55 -11.15 -7.12
C TYR A 7 9.05 -11.18 -6.81
N PHE A 8 8.21 -10.66 -7.70
CA PHE A 8 6.76 -10.65 -7.45
C PHE A 8 6.14 -12.04 -7.46
N HIS A 9 6.69 -12.99 -8.23
CA HIS A 9 6.30 -14.40 -8.13
C HIS A 9 6.68 -15.01 -6.77
N ALA A 10 7.88 -14.72 -6.27
CA ALA A 10 8.29 -15.18 -4.94
C ALA A 10 7.45 -14.52 -3.82
N LEU A 11 7.11 -13.25 -3.98
CA LEU A 11 6.24 -12.51 -3.07
C LEU A 11 4.83 -13.12 -3.02
N GLU A 12 4.25 -13.43 -4.18
CA GLU A 12 2.96 -14.11 -4.29
C GLU A 12 2.98 -15.46 -3.55
N CYS A 13 4.06 -16.24 -3.71
CA CYS A 13 4.22 -17.53 -3.03
C CYS A 13 4.28 -17.43 -1.49
N GLY A 14 4.59 -16.25 -0.93
CA GLY A 14 4.61 -16.03 0.51
C GLY A 14 3.27 -15.59 1.10
N TYR A 15 2.26 -15.29 0.27
CA TYR A 15 0.89 -15.15 0.75
C TYR A 15 0.31 -16.52 1.06
N ARG A 16 -0.24 -16.67 2.27
CA ARG A 16 -0.82 -17.95 2.71
C ARG A 16 -2.19 -18.17 2.08
N GLU A 17 -2.56 -19.44 1.91
CA GLU A 17 -3.90 -19.84 1.49
C GLU A 17 -4.88 -19.72 2.68
N ILE A 18 -5.28 -18.49 2.99
CA ILE A 18 -6.25 -18.14 4.05
C ILE A 18 -7.46 -17.40 3.45
N PRO A 19 -8.61 -17.37 4.15
CA PRO A 19 -9.87 -16.89 3.56
C PRO A 19 -9.86 -15.42 3.07
N TYR A 20 -9.16 -14.50 3.74
CA TYR A 20 -9.14 -13.09 3.38
C TYR A 20 -7.74 -12.56 3.03
N HIS A 21 -6.80 -12.54 3.98
CA HIS A 21 -5.49 -11.88 3.81
C HIS A 21 -4.53 -12.72 2.94
N ASN A 22 -4.89 -12.91 1.68
CA ASN A 22 -4.21 -13.73 0.69
C ASN A 22 -3.79 -12.88 -0.54
N ARG A 23 -3.13 -13.51 -1.51
CA ARG A 23 -2.67 -12.85 -2.75
C ARG A 23 -3.79 -12.16 -3.56
N ILE A 24 -5.04 -12.63 -3.44
CA ILE A 24 -6.19 -12.02 -4.13
C ILE A 24 -6.53 -10.68 -3.47
N HIS A 25 -6.51 -10.62 -2.13
CA HIS A 25 -6.67 -9.36 -1.38
C HIS A 25 -5.57 -8.37 -1.76
N ALA A 26 -4.31 -8.78 -1.73
CA ALA A 26 -3.18 -7.94 -2.16
C ALA A 26 -3.36 -7.40 -3.59
N THR A 27 -3.89 -8.22 -4.50
CA THR A 27 -4.20 -7.80 -5.88
C THR A 27 -5.33 -6.77 -5.94
N ASP A 28 -6.38 -6.92 -5.13
CA ASP A 28 -7.48 -5.96 -5.08
C ASP A 28 -7.05 -4.61 -4.49
N VAL A 29 -6.20 -4.62 -3.46
CA VAL A 29 -5.58 -3.41 -2.90
C VAL A 29 -4.67 -2.73 -3.93
N LEU A 30 -3.82 -3.50 -4.62
CA LEU A 30 -2.97 -3.00 -5.70
C LEU A 30 -3.79 -2.34 -6.82
N HIS A 31 -4.85 -3.01 -7.27
CA HIS A 31 -5.75 -2.46 -8.28
C HIS A 31 -6.45 -1.18 -7.77
N ALA A 32 -6.89 -1.16 -6.52
CA ALA A 32 -7.56 0.00 -5.94
C ALA A 32 -6.62 1.21 -5.83
N VAL A 33 -5.36 1.05 -5.36
CA VAL A 33 -4.41 2.18 -5.32
C VAL A 33 -4.08 2.71 -6.71
N TRP A 34 -3.94 1.82 -7.71
CA TRP A 34 -3.74 2.22 -9.10
C TRP A 34 -4.95 2.98 -9.65
N TYR A 35 -6.17 2.51 -9.37
CA TYR A 35 -7.39 3.17 -9.82
C TYR A 35 -7.54 4.55 -9.18
N LEU A 36 -7.39 4.64 -7.86
CA LEU A 36 -7.50 5.89 -7.10
C LEU A 36 -6.46 6.93 -7.54
N SER A 37 -5.25 6.49 -7.94
CA SER A 37 -4.21 7.42 -8.35
C SER A 37 -4.30 7.85 -9.83
N SER A 38 -4.89 7.03 -10.69
CA SER A 38 -4.85 7.24 -12.16
C SER A 38 -6.12 7.77 -12.79
N GLN A 39 -7.27 7.64 -12.12
CA GLN A 39 -8.55 8.04 -12.71
C GLN A 39 -8.80 9.55 -12.63
N PRO A 40 -9.63 10.11 -13.53
CA PRO A 40 -10.03 11.51 -13.48
C PRO A 40 -10.75 11.88 -12.18
N ILE A 41 -10.30 12.96 -11.54
CA ILE A 41 -10.85 13.54 -10.33
C ILE A 41 -11.38 14.94 -10.67
N PRO A 42 -12.70 15.19 -10.57
CA PRO A 42 -13.29 16.49 -10.83
C PRO A 42 -12.68 17.58 -9.92
N GLY A 43 -12.28 18.70 -10.52
CA GLY A 43 -11.81 19.88 -9.80
C GLY A 43 -10.41 19.77 -9.19
N LEU A 44 -9.68 18.66 -9.40
CA LEU A 44 -8.31 18.53 -8.92
C LEU A 44 -7.34 19.29 -9.84
N PRO A 45 -6.60 20.30 -9.35
CA PRO A 45 -5.56 20.94 -10.15
C PRO A 45 -4.43 19.95 -10.44
N THR A 46 -3.92 19.97 -11.68
CA THR A 46 -2.76 19.16 -12.07
C THR A 46 -1.53 20.06 -12.12
N MET A 47 -0.47 19.72 -11.39
CA MET A 47 0.79 20.49 -11.33
C MET A 47 1.66 20.30 -12.57
N ILE A 48 1.41 19.28 -13.40
CA ILE A 48 2.08 19.13 -14.70
C ILE A 48 1.51 20.19 -15.65
N ASN A 49 2.22 21.31 -15.78
CA ASN A 49 1.97 22.29 -16.83
C ASN A 49 2.29 21.69 -18.20
N ASP A 50 1.39 21.92 -19.14
CA ASP A 50 1.38 21.49 -20.55
C ASP A 50 2.45 22.20 -21.41
N HIS A 51 3.72 22.18 -20.98
CA HIS A 51 4.87 22.76 -21.69
C HIS A 51 6.06 21.80 -21.70
N GLY A 52 5.81 20.59 -22.18
CA GLY A 52 6.85 19.66 -22.61
C GLY A 52 6.28 18.88 -23.78
N SER A 53 6.39 19.44 -24.98
CA SER A 53 5.99 18.79 -26.22
C SER A 53 6.31 17.30 -26.18
N ALA A 54 5.32 16.47 -26.50
CA ALA A 54 5.57 15.11 -26.94
C ALA A 54 6.41 15.19 -28.22
N SER A 55 7.73 15.32 -28.08
CA SER A 55 8.67 15.00 -29.13
C SER A 55 8.86 13.49 -29.09
N ASP A 56 8.19 12.80 -30.01
CA ASP A 56 8.60 11.47 -30.44
C ASP A 56 10.04 11.56 -30.94
N SER A 57 10.99 11.30 -30.06
CA SER A 57 12.38 11.03 -30.42
C SER A 57 12.82 9.78 -29.67
N ASP A 58 12.65 8.64 -30.34
CA ASP A 58 13.38 7.41 -30.07
C ASP A 58 14.89 7.71 -30.15
N SER A 59 15.51 8.00 -29.01
CA SER A 59 16.92 7.75 -28.66
C SER A 59 17.35 8.69 -27.54
N ASP A 60 17.33 8.20 -26.29
CA ASP A 60 18.51 8.39 -25.43
C ASP A 60 18.47 7.47 -24.20
N ASN A 61 19.51 6.66 -24.07
CA ASN A 61 19.86 5.90 -22.86
C ASN A 61 20.52 6.83 -21.82
N GLY A 62 19.86 7.94 -21.50
CA GLY A 62 20.33 8.93 -20.53
C GLY A 62 19.29 9.15 -19.45
N ILE A 63 19.38 8.41 -18.35
CA ILE A 63 18.61 8.74 -17.13
C ILE A 63 19.17 10.07 -16.62
N SER A 64 18.49 11.19 -16.93
CA SER A 64 18.87 12.50 -16.42
C SER A 64 18.51 12.57 -14.93
N HIS A 65 19.50 12.43 -14.06
CA HIS A 65 19.36 12.69 -12.62
C HIS A 65 18.87 14.13 -12.42
N GLY A 66 17.67 14.29 -11.85
CA GLY A 66 17.13 15.59 -11.43
C GLY A 66 15.77 15.98 -12.01
N HIS A 67 15.18 15.22 -12.93
CA HIS A 67 13.78 15.41 -13.31
C HIS A 67 12.87 14.50 -12.50
N LEU A 68 11.95 15.12 -11.74
CA LEU A 68 10.87 14.44 -11.05
C LEU A 68 9.97 13.82 -12.13
N GLY A 69 10.20 12.55 -12.46
CA GLY A 69 9.40 11.85 -13.45
C GLY A 69 7.97 11.69 -12.96
N TYR A 70 7.00 11.93 -13.82
CA TYR A 70 5.58 11.65 -13.59
C TYR A 70 5.11 10.60 -14.59
N VAL A 71 4.18 9.73 -14.18
CA VAL A 71 3.61 8.68 -15.04
C VAL A 71 2.12 8.90 -15.11
N LEU A 72 1.63 9.24 -16.30
CA LEU A 72 0.20 9.22 -16.61
C LEU A 72 -0.17 7.82 -17.12
N SER A 73 -1.34 7.31 -16.70
CA SER A 73 -1.83 6.03 -17.21
C SER A 73 -2.09 6.14 -18.72
N LYS A 74 -1.70 5.11 -19.49
CA LYS A 74 -2.07 5.04 -20.93
C LYS A 74 -3.58 4.95 -21.16
N THR A 75 -4.34 4.60 -20.12
CA THR A 75 -5.81 4.58 -20.13
C THR A 75 -6.43 5.89 -19.66
N TYR A 76 -5.62 6.88 -19.25
CA TYR A 76 -6.11 8.21 -18.91
C TYR A 76 -6.49 8.92 -20.21
N THR A 77 -7.78 9.16 -20.40
CA THR A 77 -8.29 10.05 -21.44
C THR A 77 -8.64 11.38 -20.79
N PRO A 78 -7.92 12.49 -21.06
CA PRO A 78 -8.35 13.81 -20.63
C PRO A 78 -9.72 14.09 -21.26
N THR A 79 -10.74 14.25 -20.43
CA THR A 79 -12.11 14.46 -20.92
C THR A 79 -12.50 15.93 -20.95
N ASP A 80 -11.85 16.79 -20.14
CA ASP A 80 -12.07 18.24 -20.00
C ASP A 80 -10.99 18.85 -19.07
N ASP A 81 -10.70 20.15 -19.15
CA ASP A 81 -9.76 20.89 -18.29
C ASP A 81 -10.22 20.92 -16.81
N ASN A 82 -11.46 20.52 -16.55
CA ASN A 82 -12.06 20.44 -15.23
C ASN A 82 -11.66 19.18 -14.42
N TYR A 83 -10.80 18.31 -14.98
CA TYR A 83 -10.37 17.08 -14.32
C TYR A 83 -8.84 17.02 -14.17
N GLY A 84 -8.39 16.50 -13.04
CA GLY A 84 -7.00 16.11 -12.82
C GLY A 84 -6.89 14.65 -12.40
N CYS A 85 -5.70 14.21 -12.01
CA CYS A 85 -5.51 12.92 -11.34
C CYS A 85 -4.38 13.02 -10.31
N LEU A 86 -4.31 12.13 -9.33
CA LEU A 86 -3.22 12.13 -8.36
C LEU A 86 -1.87 11.87 -9.04
N ALA A 87 -1.87 11.05 -10.10
CA ALA A 87 -0.66 10.77 -10.87
C ALA A 87 -0.07 12.02 -11.57
N GLY A 88 -0.87 13.07 -11.75
CA GLY A 88 -0.41 14.39 -12.21
C GLY A 88 0.19 15.28 -11.12
N ASN A 89 0.18 14.84 -9.86
CA ASN A 89 0.68 15.60 -8.71
C ASN A 89 1.65 14.80 -7.81
N ILE A 90 1.72 13.49 -7.98
CA ILE A 90 2.59 12.59 -7.22
C ILE A 90 3.66 12.01 -8.16
N PRO A 91 4.96 12.16 -7.83
CA PRO A 91 6.06 11.62 -8.62
C PRO A 91 5.98 10.11 -8.84
N SER A 92 6.50 9.65 -9.97
CA SER A 92 6.51 8.23 -10.34
C SER A 92 7.17 7.33 -9.31
N LEU A 93 8.23 7.81 -8.65
CA LEU A 93 8.92 7.04 -7.61
C LEU A 93 8.00 6.80 -6.40
N GLU A 94 7.22 7.81 -6.01
CA GLU A 94 6.25 7.75 -4.90
C GLU A 94 5.06 6.85 -5.25
N LEU A 95 4.53 6.94 -6.47
CA LEU A 95 3.46 6.04 -6.94
C LEU A 95 3.96 4.60 -7.09
N MET A 96 5.17 4.40 -7.61
CA MET A 96 5.77 3.07 -7.69
C MET A 96 5.92 2.48 -6.28
N ALA A 97 6.37 3.28 -5.29
CA ALA A 97 6.45 2.84 -3.90
C ALA A 97 5.07 2.45 -3.34
N LEU A 98 4.02 3.23 -3.63
CA LEU A 98 2.65 2.92 -3.24
C LEU A 98 2.16 1.58 -3.83
N TYR A 99 2.41 1.33 -5.11
CA TYR A 99 1.99 0.09 -5.78
C TYR A 99 2.76 -1.12 -5.24
N VAL A 100 4.07 -0.97 -5.04
CA VAL A 100 4.92 -2.01 -4.47
C VAL A 100 4.53 -2.29 -3.01
N ALA A 101 4.20 -1.26 -2.23
CA ALA A 101 3.66 -1.42 -0.87
C ALA A 101 2.34 -2.19 -0.87
N ALA A 102 1.38 -1.84 -1.74
CA ALA A 102 0.10 -2.54 -1.84
C ALA A 102 0.28 -4.04 -2.15
N ALA A 103 1.24 -4.40 -3.02
CA ALA A 103 1.56 -5.79 -3.31
C ALA A 103 2.14 -6.56 -2.11
N MET A 104 2.75 -5.86 -1.13
CA MET A 104 3.46 -6.46 0.01
C MET A 104 2.75 -6.32 1.35
N HIS A 105 1.72 -5.48 1.45
CA HIS A 105 1.26 -4.95 2.73
C HIS A 105 0.77 -6.02 3.73
N ASP A 106 0.35 -7.18 3.23
CA ASP A 106 -0.12 -8.35 4.00
C ASP A 106 0.75 -9.61 3.78
N TYR A 107 2.00 -9.44 3.33
CA TYR A 107 2.88 -10.56 3.02
C TYR A 107 3.09 -11.48 4.24
N ASP A 108 2.89 -12.80 4.07
CA ASP A 108 2.96 -13.80 5.15
C ASP A 108 1.94 -13.60 6.30
N HIS A 109 0.76 -13.02 6.02
CA HIS A 109 -0.28 -12.83 7.03
C HIS A 109 -0.75 -14.18 7.65
N PRO A 110 -0.79 -14.30 9.00
CA PRO A 110 -1.10 -15.56 9.67
C PRO A 110 -2.60 -15.88 9.79
N GLY A 111 -3.43 -14.99 9.25
CA GLY A 111 -4.88 -15.04 9.38
C GLY A 111 -5.35 -14.68 10.80
N ARG A 112 -4.58 -13.87 11.52
CA ARG A 112 -4.81 -13.51 12.92
C ARG A 112 -4.55 -12.04 13.12
N THR A 113 -5.23 -11.43 14.08
CA THR A 113 -5.12 -10.00 14.38
C THR A 113 -3.89 -9.67 15.25
N ASN A 114 -3.43 -8.42 15.19
CA ASN A 114 -2.44 -7.87 16.13
C ASN A 114 -2.84 -8.13 17.60
N ALA A 115 -4.10 -7.90 17.95
CA ALA A 115 -4.63 -8.12 19.31
C ALA A 115 -4.48 -9.59 19.75
N PHE A 116 -4.76 -10.54 18.86
CA PHE A 116 -4.56 -11.97 19.13
C PHE A 116 -3.09 -12.33 19.36
N LEU A 117 -2.18 -11.80 18.53
CA LEU A 117 -0.75 -12.07 18.66
C LEU A 117 -0.18 -11.52 19.99
N VAL A 118 -0.61 -10.32 20.39
CA VAL A 118 -0.22 -9.70 21.66
C VAL A 118 -0.80 -10.50 22.83
N ALA A 119 -2.10 -10.82 22.81
CA ALA A 119 -2.76 -11.55 23.90
C ALA A 119 -2.18 -12.96 24.12
N THR A 120 -1.70 -13.61 23.06
CA THR A 120 -1.09 -14.94 23.13
C THR A 120 0.43 -14.92 23.33
N SER A 121 1.04 -13.72 23.50
CA SER A 121 2.49 -13.55 23.58
C SER A 121 3.23 -14.24 22.43
N ALA A 122 2.68 -14.16 21.22
CA ALA A 122 3.26 -14.76 20.04
C ALA A 122 4.70 -14.22 19.83
N PRO A 123 5.66 -15.03 19.34
CA PRO A 123 7.04 -14.59 19.17
C PRO A 123 7.19 -13.31 18.35
N GLN A 124 6.33 -13.10 17.33
CA GLN A 124 6.31 -11.86 16.54
C GLN A 124 5.89 -10.64 17.37
N ALA A 125 4.91 -10.79 18.28
CA ALA A 125 4.48 -9.69 19.14
C ALA A 125 5.61 -9.26 20.09
N VAL A 126 6.33 -10.23 20.66
CA VAL A 126 7.53 -9.98 21.47
C VAL A 126 8.63 -9.29 20.65
N LEU A 127 8.89 -9.77 19.42
CA LEU A 127 9.90 -9.19 18.53
C LEU A 127 9.64 -7.72 18.20
N TYR A 128 8.37 -7.37 17.94
CA TYR A 128 7.95 -6.01 17.58
C TYR A 128 7.41 -5.19 18.76
N ASN A 129 7.58 -5.67 19.99
CA ASN A 129 7.18 -5.00 21.23
C ASN A 129 5.72 -4.49 21.19
N ASP A 130 4.80 -5.33 20.69
CA ASP A 130 3.36 -5.07 20.59
C ASP A 130 2.95 -3.87 19.73
N ARG A 131 3.85 -3.35 18.89
CA ARG A 131 3.61 -2.17 18.03
C ARG A 131 3.50 -2.58 16.57
N SER A 132 2.32 -2.41 15.99
CA SER A 132 2.04 -2.71 14.58
C SER A 132 2.69 -4.05 14.16
N VAL A 133 2.39 -5.11 14.91
CA VAL A 133 3.18 -6.37 14.90
C VAL A 133 3.18 -7.00 13.52
N LEU A 134 2.00 -7.10 12.91
CA LEU A 134 1.79 -7.62 11.57
C LEU A 134 2.39 -6.71 10.52
N GLU A 135 2.11 -5.40 10.57
CA GLU A 135 2.55 -4.46 9.54
C GLU A 135 4.08 -4.33 9.50
N ASN A 136 4.75 -4.38 10.67
CA ASN A 136 6.21 -4.49 10.73
C ASN A 136 6.72 -5.82 10.14
N HIS A 137 6.03 -6.94 10.42
CA HIS A 137 6.38 -8.24 9.86
C HIS A 137 6.26 -8.25 8.33
N HIS A 138 5.15 -7.77 7.77
CA HIS A 138 4.91 -7.72 6.33
C HIS A 138 6.02 -6.95 5.62
N ALA A 139 6.31 -5.74 6.08
CA ALA A 139 7.38 -4.91 5.52
C ALA A 139 8.75 -5.58 5.67
N ALA A 140 9.12 -6.03 6.87
CA ALA A 140 10.44 -6.61 7.13
C ALA A 140 10.67 -7.90 6.32
N ALA A 141 9.68 -8.78 6.27
CA ALA A 141 9.77 -10.07 5.59
C ALA A 141 9.81 -9.91 4.06
N ALA A 142 9.00 -9.01 3.48
CA ALA A 142 9.01 -8.72 2.04
C ALA A 142 10.33 -8.07 1.59
N TRP A 143 10.89 -7.17 2.40
CA TRP A 143 12.21 -6.58 2.14
C TRP A 143 13.35 -7.59 2.31
N ASN A 144 13.26 -8.48 3.31
CA ASN A 144 14.23 -9.56 3.47
C ASN A 144 14.18 -10.52 2.27
N LEU A 145 13.00 -10.83 1.75
CA LEU A 145 12.84 -11.59 0.51
C LEU A 145 13.52 -10.87 -0.65
N PHE A 146 13.26 -9.56 -0.85
CA PHE A 146 13.86 -8.77 -1.92
C PHE A 146 15.39 -8.81 -1.88
N MET A 147 15.97 -8.70 -0.68
CA MET A 147 17.42 -8.68 -0.47
C MET A 147 18.06 -10.08 -0.44
N SER A 148 17.26 -11.14 -0.44
CA SER A 148 17.77 -12.51 -0.24
C SER A 148 18.57 -13.02 -1.44
N ARG A 149 18.30 -12.52 -2.65
CA ARG A 149 18.94 -12.99 -3.88
C ARG A 149 19.10 -11.87 -4.91
N PRO A 150 20.21 -11.85 -5.67
CA PRO A 150 20.43 -10.84 -6.70
C PRO A 150 19.40 -10.92 -7.84
N GLU A 151 18.85 -12.10 -8.13
CA GLU A 151 17.81 -12.27 -9.17
C GLU A 151 16.46 -11.63 -8.84
N TYR A 152 16.30 -11.02 -7.65
CA TYR A 152 15.12 -10.24 -7.25
C TYR A 152 15.33 -8.73 -7.37
N ASN A 153 16.55 -8.27 -7.64
CA ASN A 153 16.88 -6.85 -7.63
C ASN A 153 16.41 -6.12 -8.91
N PHE A 154 15.10 -5.95 -9.06
CA PHE A 154 14.51 -5.20 -10.16
C PHE A 154 14.71 -3.67 -10.06
N LEU A 155 15.25 -3.19 -8.93
CA LEU A 155 15.53 -1.78 -8.65
C LEU A 155 17.01 -1.42 -8.88
N ILE A 156 17.78 -2.26 -9.57
CA ILE A 156 19.23 -2.09 -9.78
C ILE A 156 19.63 -0.76 -10.46
N HIS A 157 18.68 -0.13 -11.17
CA HIS A 157 18.91 1.14 -11.86
C HIS A 157 18.57 2.39 -11.04
N LEU A 158 17.99 2.22 -9.84
CA LEU A 158 17.87 3.34 -8.90
C LEU A 158 19.23 3.60 -8.26
N ASP A 159 19.61 4.87 -8.14
CA ASP A 159 20.77 5.20 -7.34
C ASP A 159 20.52 4.94 -5.84
N HIS A 160 21.59 5.03 -5.03
CA HIS A 160 21.48 4.76 -3.60
C HIS A 160 20.51 5.70 -2.87
N VAL A 161 20.39 6.96 -3.29
CA VAL A 161 19.49 7.95 -2.69
C VAL A 161 18.04 7.61 -3.04
N GLU A 162 17.76 7.33 -4.31
CA GLU A 162 16.45 6.90 -4.81
C GLU A 162 16.01 5.59 -4.17
N PHE A 163 16.88 4.58 -4.10
CA PHE A 163 16.56 3.30 -3.48
C PHE A 163 16.24 3.45 -1.99
N LYS A 164 17.04 4.25 -1.26
CA LYS A 164 16.81 4.52 0.17
C LYS A 164 15.47 5.22 0.39
N HIS A 165 15.16 6.20 -0.45
CA HIS A 165 13.90 6.94 -0.38
C HIS A 165 12.71 6.06 -0.77
N PHE A 166 12.81 5.29 -1.85
CA PHE A 166 11.82 4.30 -2.26
C PHE A 166 11.50 3.31 -1.13
N ARG A 167 12.54 2.76 -0.49
CA ARG A 167 12.37 1.86 0.66
C ARG A 167 11.63 2.53 1.82
N PHE A 168 11.97 3.77 2.14
CA PHE A 168 11.28 4.55 3.17
C PHE A 168 9.79 4.70 2.85
N LEU A 169 9.44 5.11 1.64
CA LEU A 169 8.05 5.30 1.22
C LEU A 169 7.23 4.00 1.29
N VAL A 170 7.80 2.88 0.83
CA VAL A 170 7.15 1.56 0.92
C VAL A 170 6.85 1.19 2.37
N ILE A 171 7.81 1.39 3.28
CA ILE A 171 7.64 1.08 4.70
C ILE A 171 6.56 1.96 5.32
N GLU A 172 6.57 3.27 5.05
CA GLU A 172 5.58 4.21 5.58
C GLU A 172 4.16 3.90 5.07
N ALA A 173 4.02 3.42 3.83
CA ALA A 173 2.74 3.01 3.27
C ALA A 173 2.22 1.72 3.94
N ILE A 174 3.07 0.69 4.11
CA ILE A 174 2.67 -0.56 4.78
C ILE A 174 2.33 -0.30 6.24
N LEU A 175 3.15 0.45 6.99
CA LEU A 175 2.89 0.71 8.41
C LEU A 175 1.65 1.59 8.65
N ALA A 176 1.15 2.28 7.62
CA ALA A 176 -0.08 3.05 7.69
C ALA A 176 -1.35 2.18 7.64
N THR A 177 -1.27 0.93 7.19
CA THR A 177 -2.43 0.02 7.14
C THR A 177 -2.88 -0.45 8.53
N ASP A 178 -2.03 -0.33 9.56
CA ASP A 178 -2.40 -0.61 10.96
C ASP A 178 -3.64 0.20 11.38
N LEU A 179 -4.77 -0.50 11.53
CA LEU A 179 -6.05 0.11 11.88
C LEU A 179 -6.05 0.74 13.28
N LYS A 180 -5.11 0.37 14.17
CA LYS A 180 -4.94 1.06 15.47
C LYS A 180 -4.61 2.55 15.31
N LYS A 181 -3.96 2.93 14.20
CA LYS A 181 -3.59 4.31 13.87
C LYS A 181 -4.61 5.00 12.95
N HIS A 182 -5.74 4.35 12.64
CA HIS A 182 -6.70 4.85 11.65
C HIS A 182 -7.15 6.29 11.93
N PHE A 183 -7.60 6.56 13.15
CA PHE A 183 -8.10 7.89 13.52
C PHE A 183 -7.01 8.96 13.54
N ASP A 184 -5.76 8.61 13.81
CA ASP A 184 -4.63 9.54 13.76
C ASP A 184 -4.39 10.03 12.33
N PHE A 185 -4.42 9.12 11.35
CA PHE A 185 -4.28 9.48 9.93
C PHE A 185 -5.45 10.30 9.42
N VAL A 186 -6.69 9.93 9.78
CA VAL A 186 -7.89 10.70 9.42
C VAL A 186 -7.83 12.12 10.01
N ALA A 187 -7.40 12.25 11.27
CA ALA A 187 -7.24 13.56 11.91
C ALA A 187 -6.17 14.41 11.19
N LYS A 188 -5.03 13.83 10.83
CA LYS A 188 -3.98 14.52 10.06
C LYS A 188 -4.48 15.00 8.68
N LEU A 189 -5.20 14.15 7.95
CA LEU A 189 -5.76 14.53 6.65
C LEU A 189 -6.79 15.64 6.81
N ASN A 190 -7.71 15.51 7.77
CA ASN A 190 -8.72 16.54 8.02
C ASN A 190 -8.10 17.88 8.43
N ALA A 191 -6.99 17.88 9.18
CA ALA A 191 -6.29 19.11 9.52
C ALA A 191 -5.75 19.82 8.28
N LYS A 192 -5.30 19.07 7.26
CA LYS A 192 -4.82 19.62 5.99
C LYS A 192 -5.93 20.09 5.07
N VAL A 193 -7.00 19.31 4.97
CA VAL A 193 -8.14 19.64 4.08
C VAL A 193 -8.96 20.83 4.60
N ASN A 194 -9.00 21.03 5.93
CA ASN A 194 -9.69 22.17 6.55
C ASN A 194 -8.80 23.42 6.70
N ASP A 195 -7.52 23.34 6.33
CA ASP A 195 -6.65 24.51 6.21
C ASP A 195 -6.96 25.21 4.87
N ASP A 196 -6.99 26.55 4.85
CA ASP A 196 -7.23 27.33 3.63
C ASP A 196 -6.18 27.03 2.55
N ALA A 197 -4.97 26.61 2.95
CA ALA A 197 -3.90 26.21 2.04
C ALA A 197 -4.13 24.83 1.38
N GLY A 198 -4.95 23.97 1.97
CA GLY A 198 -5.21 22.61 1.48
C GLY A 198 -3.97 21.71 1.46
N ILE A 199 -3.93 20.79 0.50
CA ILE A 199 -2.79 19.89 0.24
C ILE A 199 -1.75 20.62 -0.61
N ASP A 200 -0.53 20.74 -0.08
CA ASP A 200 0.61 21.26 -0.83
C ASP A 200 1.32 20.12 -1.57
N TRP A 201 1.07 19.99 -2.88
CA TRP A 201 1.69 18.96 -3.73
C TRP A 201 3.20 19.14 -3.89
N THR A 202 3.78 20.28 -3.51
CA THR A 202 5.25 20.46 -3.48
C THR A 202 5.86 19.89 -2.19
N ASN A 203 5.07 19.72 -1.13
CA ASN A 203 5.50 19.17 0.15
C ASN A 203 5.44 17.64 0.16
N GLU A 204 6.60 17.01 0.37
CA GLU A 204 6.74 15.55 0.42
C GLU A 204 5.89 14.89 1.52
N ASN A 205 5.75 15.52 2.68
CA ASN A 205 4.95 14.96 3.78
C ASN A 205 3.45 14.95 3.46
N ASP A 206 2.98 15.97 2.73
CA ASP A 206 1.58 16.06 2.31
C ASP A 206 1.29 15.02 1.23
N ARG A 207 2.20 14.85 0.25
CA ARG A 207 2.09 13.76 -0.73
C ARG A 207 2.14 12.37 -0.08
N LEU A 208 3.05 12.16 0.87
CA LEU A 208 3.13 10.90 1.62
C LEU A 208 1.82 10.62 2.38
N LEU A 209 1.24 11.63 3.04
CA LEU A 209 -0.05 11.49 3.73
C LEU A 209 -1.17 11.10 2.75
N VAL A 210 -1.21 11.68 1.56
CA VAL A 210 -2.16 11.29 0.51
C VAL A 210 -1.94 9.84 0.06
N CYS A 211 -0.70 9.42 -0.16
CA CYS A 211 -0.36 8.02 -0.48
C CYS A 211 -0.79 7.05 0.62
N GLN A 212 -0.54 7.39 1.89
CA GLN A 212 -0.97 6.60 3.05
C GLN A 212 -2.49 6.51 3.14
N MET A 213 -3.21 7.60 2.91
CA MET A 213 -4.68 7.58 2.88
C MET A 213 -5.22 6.78 1.68
N CYS A 214 -4.53 6.80 0.55
CA CYS A 214 -4.87 6.00 -0.63
C CYS A 214 -4.79 4.50 -0.35
N ILE A 215 -3.66 4.01 0.19
CA ILE A 215 -3.56 2.57 0.54
C ILE A 215 -4.52 2.20 1.67
N LYS A 216 -4.76 3.09 2.66
CA LYS A 216 -5.74 2.82 3.72
C LYS A 216 -7.16 2.65 3.16
N LEU A 217 -7.57 3.48 2.20
CA LEU A 217 -8.87 3.34 1.55
C LEU A 217 -8.93 2.09 0.67
N ALA A 218 -7.85 1.80 -0.05
CA ALA A 218 -7.72 0.61 -0.88
C ALA A 218 -7.79 -0.69 -0.07
N ASP A 219 -7.17 -0.74 1.11
CA ASP A 219 -7.12 -1.92 1.98
C ASP A 219 -8.50 -2.33 2.52
N ILE A 220 -9.35 -1.35 2.82
CA ILE A 220 -10.72 -1.59 3.32
C ILE A 220 -11.80 -1.30 2.28
N ASN A 221 -11.49 -1.41 0.99
CA ASN A 221 -12.39 -0.98 -0.09
C ASN A 221 -13.67 -1.83 -0.23
N GLY A 222 -13.75 -3.00 0.41
CA GLY A 222 -14.81 -4.00 0.21
C GLY A 222 -16.23 -3.43 0.26
N PRO A 223 -16.64 -2.68 1.31
CA PRO A 223 -17.96 -2.07 1.40
C PRO A 223 -18.24 -0.94 0.39
N ALA A 224 -17.23 -0.42 -0.30
CA ALA A 224 -17.37 0.60 -1.33
C ALA A 224 -17.49 0.00 -2.76
N LYS A 225 -17.33 -1.32 -2.91
CA LYS A 225 -17.51 -2.03 -4.17
C LYS A 225 -19.00 -2.41 -4.36
N TYR A 226 -19.34 -2.85 -5.58
CA TYR A 226 -20.66 -3.40 -5.86
C TYR A 226 -20.99 -4.58 -4.93
N LYS A 227 -22.29 -4.76 -4.64
CA LYS A 227 -22.80 -5.70 -3.63
C LYS A 227 -22.18 -7.10 -3.71
N ASP A 228 -22.06 -7.67 -4.90
CA ASP A 228 -21.54 -9.04 -5.05
C ASP A 228 -20.07 -9.17 -4.62
N LEU A 229 -19.25 -8.15 -4.93
CA LEU A 229 -17.86 -8.09 -4.46
C LEU A 229 -17.79 -7.79 -2.96
N HIS A 230 -18.60 -6.86 -2.46
CA HIS A 230 -18.68 -6.56 -1.03
C HIS A 230 -19.01 -7.81 -0.21
N LEU A 231 -20.02 -8.59 -0.62
CA LEU A 231 -20.41 -9.82 0.08
C LEU A 231 -19.32 -10.88 0.02
N LYS A 232 -18.66 -11.05 -1.14
CA LYS A 232 -17.54 -11.99 -1.28
C LYS A 232 -16.38 -11.67 -0.35
N TRP A 233 -16.01 -10.40 -0.22
CA TRP A 233 -14.98 -9.97 0.72
C TRP A 233 -15.42 -10.17 2.18
N THR A 234 -16.67 -9.83 2.48
CA THR A 234 -17.25 -10.01 3.82
C THR A 234 -17.21 -11.48 4.26
N ASP A 235 -17.58 -12.40 3.37
CA ASP A 235 -17.51 -13.85 3.63
C ASP A 235 -16.09 -14.31 3.95
N GLY A 236 -15.08 -13.80 3.21
CA GLY A 236 -13.68 -14.08 3.48
C GLY A 236 -13.26 -13.63 4.90
N ILE A 237 -13.53 -12.38 5.25
CA ILE A 237 -13.19 -11.80 6.57
C ILE A 237 -13.83 -12.61 7.70
N VAL A 238 -15.14 -12.87 7.57
CA VAL A 238 -15.91 -13.59 8.60
C VAL A 238 -15.39 -15.01 8.80
N ASN A 239 -15.07 -15.73 7.73
CA ASN A 239 -14.50 -17.07 7.81
C ASN A 239 -13.12 -17.07 8.51
N GLU A 240 -12.27 -16.11 8.21
CA GLU A 240 -10.96 -16.00 8.86
C GLU A 240 -11.08 -15.67 10.37
N PHE A 241 -12.03 -14.80 10.74
CA PHE A 241 -12.35 -14.54 12.15
C PHE A 241 -12.87 -15.80 12.86
N TYR A 242 -13.71 -16.61 12.22
CA TYR A 242 -14.14 -17.89 12.81
C TYR A 242 -12.97 -18.86 13.01
N GLU A 243 -12.00 -18.91 12.09
CA GLU A 243 -10.79 -19.72 12.28
C GLU A 243 -9.92 -19.23 13.44
N GLN A 244 -9.85 -17.91 13.66
CA GLN A 244 -9.19 -17.34 14.84
C GLN A 244 -9.83 -17.83 16.14
N VAL A 245 -11.15 -17.71 16.25
CA VAL A 245 -11.91 -18.13 17.45
C VAL A 245 -11.79 -19.63 17.71
N ARG A 246 -11.90 -20.48 16.67
CA ARG A 246 -11.75 -21.93 16.83
C ARG A 246 -10.40 -22.32 17.43
N ARG A 247 -9.32 -21.64 17.03
CA ARG A 247 -7.99 -21.87 17.64
C ARG A 247 -7.89 -21.30 19.04
N TYR A 248 -8.48 -20.12 19.30
CA TYR A 248 -8.51 -19.55 20.64
C TYR A 248 -9.21 -20.49 21.64
N ASN A 249 -10.40 -21.00 21.30
CA ASN A 249 -11.12 -21.96 22.14
C ASN A 249 -10.40 -23.31 22.31
N CYS A 250 -9.49 -23.67 21.41
CA CYS A 250 -8.63 -24.85 21.55
C CYS A 250 -7.43 -24.55 22.49
N CYS A 251 -6.94 -23.31 22.50
CA CYS A 251 -5.88 -22.85 23.40
C CYS A 251 -6.42 -22.43 24.78
N GLU A 252 -7.70 -22.06 24.89
CA GLU A 252 -8.35 -21.72 26.16
C GLU A 252 -8.76 -22.97 26.95
N GLN A 253 -7.74 -23.57 27.55
CA GLN A 253 -7.82 -23.96 28.94
C GLN A 253 -7.48 -22.79 29.89
N LEU A 254 -7.19 -21.57 29.40
CA LEU A 254 -6.85 -20.41 30.22
C LEU A 254 -7.22 -19.05 29.57
N PHE A 255 -8.12 -18.32 30.27
CA PHE A 255 -8.34 -16.86 30.32
C PHE A 255 -9.29 -16.12 29.34
N PHE A 256 -10.59 -16.32 29.64
CA PHE A 256 -11.75 -15.47 29.32
C PHE A 256 -11.51 -13.95 29.22
N PHE A 257 -12.14 -13.36 28.19
CA PHE A 257 -12.67 -11.98 28.07
C PHE A 257 -11.68 -10.80 28.01
N ASN A 258 -11.38 -10.32 26.79
CA ASN A 258 -11.37 -8.89 26.40
C ASN A 258 -10.84 -8.68 24.95
N CYS A 259 -11.63 -9.02 23.93
CA CYS A 259 -11.29 -8.67 22.54
C CYS A 259 -12.53 -8.28 21.73
N LEU A 260 -13.21 -7.24 22.20
CA LEU A 260 -14.24 -6.50 21.45
C LEU A 260 -14.31 -5.07 22.02
N MET A 261 -13.21 -4.33 21.87
CA MET A 261 -13.20 -2.85 21.74
C MET A 261 -11.84 -2.41 21.22
#